data_AF-A0A2E3A8F4-F1
#
_entry.id   AF-A0A2E3A8F4-F1
#
_cell.length_a   1.000
_cell.length_b   1.000
_cell.length_c   1.000
_cell.angle_alpha   90.00
_cell.angle_beta   90.00
_cell.angle_gamma   90.00
#
_symmetry.space_group_name_H-M   'P 1'
#
loop_
_entity.id
_entity.type
_entity.pdbx_description
1 polymer ?
#
loop_
_entity_poly.entity_id
_entity_poly.type
_entity_poly.pdbx_seq_one_letter_code
_entity_poly.pdbx_strand_id
1 'polypeptide(L)'
;FPAVWGWTASEENLDFWDYLARRCRESGCLYTQSVYPDYYTSKTYRKGRGDHAIVPTTEALKLGTGGLERHYRVTRLSRVQRQLLERAIRHDVKLINYVSWNDFPEGHHLAPERTHNFGPSLLLRHFKRLWKVKDAKVARDEAIVFFKKYRHDARPKHPVSIRIKSLEKNLAGEDRIELVTLLTRPATCFLNGRSLGLVERGLRVHSVPSSPGQVRVRVVRDGEELISFTTPQAITDAPLRTDRLTYSYSSAFEREHGKLFD
;
A
#
# COMPACT_ATOMS: atom_id res chain seq x y z
N PHE A 1 4.94 22.60 -23.05
CA PHE A 1 4.78 22.54 -21.59
C PHE A 1 6.14 22.26 -20.96
N PRO A 2 6.60 23.05 -19.98
CA PRO A 2 7.93 22.87 -19.37
C PRO A 2 8.03 21.65 -18.45
N ALA A 3 6.88 21.17 -17.94
CA ALA A 3 6.80 19.98 -17.11
C ALA A 3 5.50 19.20 -17.38
N VAL A 4 5.56 17.90 -17.10
CA VAL A 4 4.46 16.94 -17.11
C VAL A 4 4.39 16.27 -15.76
N TRP A 5 3.19 16.28 -15.17
CA TRP A 5 2.92 15.59 -13.91
C TRP A 5 2.28 14.24 -14.18
N GLY A 6 2.94 13.16 -13.73
CA GLY A 6 2.37 11.82 -13.73
C GLY A 6 1.11 11.77 -12.87
N TRP A 7 -0.01 11.32 -13.44
CA TRP A 7 -1.29 11.25 -12.75
C TRP A 7 -1.30 10.15 -11.66
N THR A 8 -2.20 10.27 -10.68
CA THR A 8 -2.40 9.36 -9.54
C THR A 8 -2.97 7.99 -9.90
N ALA A 9 -3.18 7.72 -11.19
CA ALA A 9 -3.60 6.43 -11.74
C ALA A 9 -2.62 5.94 -12.83
N SER A 10 -1.36 6.38 -12.78
CA SER A 10 -0.38 6.05 -13.82
C SER A 10 -0.01 4.56 -13.88
N GLU A 11 -0.30 3.80 -12.83
CA GLU A 11 -0.18 2.34 -12.79
C GLU A 11 -1.11 1.61 -13.76
N GLU A 12 -2.14 2.27 -14.28
CA GLU A 12 -3.13 1.65 -15.17
C GLU A 12 -2.73 1.65 -16.65
N ASN A 13 -1.82 2.53 -17.04
CA ASN A 13 -1.36 2.65 -18.42
C ASN A 13 0.16 2.87 -18.45
N LEU A 14 0.87 1.86 -17.96
CA LEU A 14 2.32 1.91 -17.76
C LEU A 14 3.07 2.26 -19.04
N ASP A 15 2.65 1.71 -20.17
CA ASP A 15 3.33 1.91 -21.46
C ASP A 15 3.21 3.36 -21.93
N PHE A 16 2.03 3.96 -21.80
CA PHE A 16 1.83 5.38 -22.09
C PHE A 16 2.71 6.26 -21.20
N TRP A 17 2.74 5.99 -19.89
CA TRP A 17 3.53 6.80 -18.96
C TRP A 17 5.05 6.57 -19.13
N ASP A 18 5.47 5.37 -19.52
CA ASP A 18 6.87 5.06 -19.88
C ASP A 18 7.28 5.82 -21.15
N TYR A 19 6.42 5.80 -22.17
CA TYR A 19 6.60 6.58 -23.38
C TYR A 19 6.69 8.09 -23.08
N LEU A 20 5.76 8.62 -22.29
CA LEU A 20 5.71 10.04 -21.96
C LEU A 20 6.93 10.48 -21.15
N ALA A 21 7.38 9.69 -20.16
CA ALA A 21 8.58 9.97 -19.39
C ALA A 21 9.84 10.02 -20.27
N ARG A 22 9.97 9.08 -21.21
CA ARG A 22 11.06 9.09 -22.21
C ARG A 22 10.99 10.30 -23.14
N ARG A 23 9.82 10.61 -23.68
CA ARG A 23 9.62 11.78 -24.56
C ARG A 23 9.94 13.09 -23.85
N CYS A 24 9.59 13.20 -22.56
CA CYS A 24 9.94 14.35 -21.74
C CYS A 24 11.46 14.52 -21.64
N ARG A 25 12.19 13.42 -21.37
CA ARG A 25 13.67 13.43 -21.33
C ARG A 25 14.28 13.89 -22.65
N GLU A 26 13.80 13.35 -23.77
CA GLU A 26 14.29 13.69 -25.12
C GLU A 26 14.01 15.15 -25.50
N SER A 27 12.94 15.74 -24.97
CA SER A 27 12.53 17.12 -25.28
C SER A 27 13.00 18.15 -24.27
N GLY A 28 13.75 17.76 -23.24
CA GLY A 28 14.13 18.65 -22.14
C GLY A 28 12.95 19.08 -21.25
N CYS A 29 11.82 18.36 -21.31
CA CYS A 29 10.66 18.58 -20.45
C CYS A 29 10.80 17.80 -19.14
N LEU A 30 10.43 18.40 -18.01
CA LEU A 30 10.47 17.72 -16.72
C LEU A 30 9.31 16.72 -16.59
N TYR A 31 9.60 15.45 -16.35
CA TYR A 31 8.59 14.47 -15.90
C TYR A 31 8.69 14.22 -14.39
N THR A 32 7.53 14.15 -13.73
CA THR A 32 7.41 13.84 -12.30
C THR A 32 6.52 12.62 -12.09
N GLN A 33 6.83 11.78 -11.10
CA GLN A 33 6.09 10.55 -10.83
C GLN A 33 5.24 10.69 -9.56
N SER A 34 3.93 10.45 -9.66
CA SER A 34 3.07 10.30 -8.48
C SER A 34 3.16 8.89 -7.91
N VAL A 35 3.19 8.78 -6.59
CA VAL A 35 3.22 7.52 -5.82
C VAL A 35 2.22 7.60 -4.69
N TYR A 36 1.53 6.49 -4.45
CA TYR A 36 0.53 6.37 -3.39
C TYR A 36 0.45 4.92 -2.90
N PRO A 37 0.03 4.66 -1.65
CA PRO A 37 0.06 3.33 -1.07
C PRO A 37 -1.21 2.52 -1.25
N ASP A 38 -2.36 3.18 -1.22
CA ASP A 38 -3.68 2.54 -1.22
C ASP A 38 -4.76 3.48 -1.75
N TYR A 39 -6.00 3.03 -1.93
CA TYR A 39 -7.12 3.93 -2.23
C TYR A 39 -8.45 3.30 -1.81
N TYR A 40 -9.05 3.79 -0.72
CA TYR A 40 -10.40 3.44 -0.31
C TYR A 40 -11.07 4.64 0.35
N THR A 41 -12.00 5.28 -0.35
CA THR A 41 -12.51 6.57 0.08
C THR A 41 -13.47 6.44 1.25
N SER A 42 -13.40 7.27 2.30
CA SER A 42 -14.50 7.46 3.26
C SER A 42 -15.64 8.33 2.73
N LYS A 43 -15.38 9.05 1.63
CA LYS A 43 -16.38 9.77 0.83
C LYS A 43 -17.48 8.82 0.37
N THR A 44 -18.73 9.28 0.44
CA THR A 44 -19.93 8.54 0.02
C THR A 44 -20.48 9.11 -1.28
N TYR A 45 -20.87 8.23 -2.19
CA TYR A 45 -21.46 8.56 -3.49
C TYR A 45 -22.82 7.88 -3.61
N ARG A 46 -23.71 8.44 -4.44
CA ARG A 46 -25.00 7.81 -4.71
C ARG A 46 -24.76 6.58 -5.59
N LYS A 47 -25.22 5.42 -5.11
CA LYS A 47 -25.00 4.14 -5.79
C LYS A 47 -25.48 4.18 -7.24
N GLY A 48 -24.61 3.79 -8.17
CA GLY A 48 -24.95 3.66 -9.60
C GLY A 48 -25.04 4.97 -10.39
N ARG A 49 -24.86 6.14 -9.77
CA ARG A 49 -25.01 7.44 -10.47
C ARG A 49 -23.89 7.71 -11.48
N GLY A 50 -22.73 7.09 -11.31
CA GLY A 50 -21.65 7.21 -12.26
C GLY A 50 -20.75 8.44 -12.07
N ASP A 51 -21.25 9.50 -11.41
CA ASP A 51 -20.56 10.77 -11.19
C ASP A 51 -19.59 10.75 -9.99
N HIS A 52 -18.97 11.91 -9.73
CA HIS A 52 -18.05 12.15 -8.62
C HIS A 52 -18.65 13.08 -7.55
N ALA A 53 -19.98 13.24 -7.54
CA ALA A 53 -20.66 14.09 -6.58
C ALA A 53 -20.70 13.40 -5.21
N ILE A 54 -19.98 13.96 -4.23
CA ILE A 54 -19.99 13.49 -2.85
C ILE A 54 -21.37 13.78 -2.27
N VAL A 55 -22.02 12.75 -1.71
CA VAL A 55 -23.33 12.87 -1.07
C VAL A 55 -23.17 13.56 0.28
N PRO A 56 -23.85 14.70 0.52
CA PRO A 56 -23.85 15.35 1.83
C PRO A 56 -24.40 14.45 2.94
N THR A 57 -23.92 14.62 4.17
CA THR A 57 -24.29 13.78 5.32
C THR A 57 -25.81 13.64 5.51
N THR A 58 -26.56 14.73 5.39
CA THR A 58 -28.03 14.74 5.57
C THR A 58 -28.75 13.89 4.52
N GLU A 59 -28.25 13.83 3.29
CA GLU A 59 -28.78 12.97 2.24
C GLU A 59 -28.29 11.52 2.41
N ALA A 60 -27.02 11.32 2.78
CA ALA A 60 -26.47 10.00 3.03
C ALA A 60 -27.24 9.24 4.12
N LEU A 61 -27.66 9.95 5.19
CA LEU A 61 -28.50 9.37 6.25
C LEU A 61 -29.86 8.91 5.72
N LYS A 62 -30.48 9.64 4.78
CA LYS A 62 -31.76 9.27 4.16
C LYS A 62 -31.63 8.09 3.21
N LEU A 63 -30.53 8.03 2.46
CA LEU A 63 -30.26 6.93 1.53
C LEU A 63 -29.92 5.62 2.25
N GLY A 64 -29.38 5.70 3.47
CA GLY A 64 -28.86 4.55 4.20
C GLY A 64 -27.72 3.85 3.46
N THR A 65 -27.18 2.77 4.03
CA THR A 65 -26.02 2.08 3.42
C THR A 65 -26.35 1.43 2.06
N GLY A 66 -27.63 1.09 1.83
CA GLY A 66 -28.10 0.48 0.58
C GLY A 66 -28.07 1.43 -0.64
N GLY A 67 -28.27 2.73 -0.42
CA GLY A 67 -28.25 3.75 -1.47
C GLY A 67 -26.87 4.37 -1.73
N LEU A 68 -25.84 3.93 -1.01
CA LEU A 68 -24.50 4.51 -1.05
C LEU A 68 -23.47 3.54 -1.68
N GLU A 69 -22.47 4.14 -2.32
CA GLU A 69 -21.24 3.49 -2.72
C GLU A 69 -20.01 4.26 -2.24
N ARG A 70 -18.88 3.55 -2.11
CA ARG A 70 -17.55 4.12 -1.86
C ARG A 70 -16.62 3.72 -3.00
N HIS A 71 -15.65 4.56 -3.30
CA HIS A 71 -14.70 4.29 -4.38
C HIS A 71 -13.50 3.51 -3.84
N TYR A 72 -13.04 2.55 -4.63
CA TYR A 72 -11.88 1.71 -4.34
C TYR A 72 -11.00 1.56 -5.58
N ARG A 73 -9.68 1.44 -5.40
CA ARG A 73 -8.76 0.98 -6.46
C ARG A 73 -8.04 -0.26 -5.95
N VAL A 74 -7.93 -1.29 -6.80
CA VAL A 74 -7.19 -2.50 -6.46
C VAL A 74 -5.70 -2.19 -6.52
N THR A 75 -5.05 -2.16 -5.36
CA THR A 75 -3.64 -1.77 -5.21
C THR A 75 -2.71 -2.97 -5.04
N ARG A 76 -3.28 -4.17 -4.84
CA ARG A 76 -2.52 -5.41 -4.62
C ARG A 76 -1.54 -5.24 -3.46
N LEU A 77 -2.05 -4.72 -2.34
CA LEU A 77 -1.30 -4.47 -1.10
C LEU A 77 -0.15 -3.48 -1.37
N SER A 78 1.12 -3.82 -1.12
CA SER A 78 2.23 -2.87 -1.37
C SER A 78 2.60 -2.70 -2.84
N ARG A 79 2.08 -3.57 -3.73
CA ARG A 79 2.59 -3.70 -5.10
C ARG A 79 2.52 -2.41 -5.90
N VAL A 80 1.38 -1.71 -5.91
CA VAL A 80 1.24 -0.46 -6.69
C VAL A 80 2.25 0.59 -6.22
N GLN A 81 2.40 0.78 -4.90
CA GLN A 81 3.37 1.73 -4.36
C GLN A 81 4.80 1.39 -4.82
N ARG A 82 5.20 0.11 -4.70
CA ARG A 82 6.52 -0.36 -5.12
C ARG A 82 6.73 -0.15 -6.61
N GLN A 83 5.76 -0.53 -7.44
CA GLN A 83 5.83 -0.38 -8.89
C GLN A 83 6.00 1.09 -9.30
N LEU A 84 5.25 2.00 -8.71
CA LEU A 84 5.35 3.43 -9.00
C LEU A 84 6.72 4.00 -8.54
N LEU A 85 7.25 3.55 -7.40
CA LEU A 85 8.58 3.94 -6.92
C LEU A 85 9.73 3.36 -7.76
N GLU A 86 9.64 2.09 -8.18
CA GLU A 86 10.58 1.45 -9.09
C GLU A 86 10.64 2.19 -10.43
N ARG A 87 9.48 2.65 -10.93
CA ARG A 87 9.38 3.45 -12.16
C ARG A 87 9.98 4.84 -12.00
N ALA A 88 9.78 5.49 -10.85
CA ALA A 88 10.42 6.76 -10.55
C ALA A 88 11.96 6.66 -10.66
N ILE A 89 12.54 5.58 -10.16
CA ILE A 89 13.97 5.30 -10.26
C ILE A 89 14.36 4.97 -11.70
N ARG A 90 13.65 4.07 -12.37
CA ARG A 90 13.91 3.66 -13.76
C ARG A 90 13.98 4.86 -14.70
N HIS A 91 13.10 5.84 -14.49
CA HIS A 91 13.03 7.06 -15.28
C HIS A 91 13.89 8.20 -14.75
N ASP A 92 14.69 8.00 -13.69
CA ASP A 92 15.52 9.07 -13.10
C ASP A 92 14.73 10.38 -12.96
N VAL A 93 13.49 10.27 -12.45
CA VAL A 93 12.60 11.43 -12.35
C VAL A 93 13.22 12.44 -11.39
N LYS A 94 13.10 13.73 -11.70
CA LYS A 94 13.69 14.77 -10.82
C LYS A 94 12.83 15.07 -9.60
N LEU A 95 11.56 14.64 -9.63
CA LEU A 95 10.63 14.84 -8.54
C LEU A 95 9.66 13.65 -8.42
N ILE A 96 9.51 13.18 -7.19
CA ILE A 96 8.55 12.15 -6.78
C ILE A 96 7.47 12.85 -5.95
N ASN A 97 6.23 12.84 -6.44
CA ASN A 97 5.05 13.38 -5.74
C ASN A 97 4.40 12.27 -4.92
N TYR A 98 4.46 12.37 -3.59
CA TYR A 98 3.71 11.43 -2.75
C TYR A 98 2.28 11.94 -2.55
N VAL A 99 1.33 11.21 -3.09
CA VAL A 99 -0.10 11.55 -3.03
C VAL A 99 -0.75 10.58 -2.04
N SER A 100 -0.95 10.97 -0.79
CA SER A 100 -0.78 12.29 -0.19
C SER A 100 -0.12 12.20 1.18
N TRP A 101 0.12 13.32 1.85
CA TRP A 101 0.49 13.28 3.27
C TRP A 101 -0.69 12.82 4.13
N ASN A 102 -1.88 13.45 3.97
CA ASN A 102 -2.99 13.34 4.94
C ASN A 102 -4.40 13.35 4.32
N ASP A 103 -4.59 12.94 3.06
CA ASP A 103 -5.94 12.73 2.51
C ASP A 103 -6.53 11.41 3.04
N PHE A 104 -6.84 11.41 4.35
CA PHE A 104 -7.55 10.32 5.02
C PHE A 104 -8.89 9.99 4.33
N PRO A 105 -9.66 10.98 3.81
CA PRO A 105 -10.88 10.69 3.08
C PRO A 105 -10.72 9.86 1.80
N GLU A 106 -9.54 9.77 1.21
CA GLU A 106 -9.27 8.89 0.06
C GLU A 106 -8.45 7.64 0.41
N GLY A 107 -7.90 7.59 1.61
CA GLY A 107 -7.18 6.41 2.11
C GLY A 107 -5.77 6.22 1.52
N HIS A 108 -5.24 7.21 0.81
CA HIS A 108 -3.91 7.17 0.19
C HIS A 108 -2.83 7.98 0.93
N HIS A 109 -3.09 8.31 2.20
CA HIS A 109 -2.20 9.10 3.02
C HIS A 109 -0.92 8.35 3.41
N LEU A 110 0.18 9.08 3.53
CA LEU A 110 1.47 8.61 4.07
C LEU A 110 1.56 8.75 5.58
N ALA A 111 0.83 9.72 6.16
CA ALA A 111 0.88 10.01 7.58
C ALA A 111 0.58 8.74 8.38
N PRO A 112 1.39 8.41 9.40
CA PRO A 112 1.20 7.19 10.16
C PRO A 112 -0.13 7.23 10.93
N GLU A 113 -0.92 6.17 10.82
CA GLU A 113 -2.09 5.92 11.66
C GLU A 113 -2.25 4.41 11.92
N ARG A 114 -3.36 4.01 12.55
CA ARG A 114 -3.55 2.65 13.06
C ARG A 114 -3.59 1.56 11.98
N THR A 115 -3.94 1.91 10.73
CA THR A 115 -4.17 1.00 9.61
C THR A 115 -2.89 0.82 8.80
N HIS A 116 -2.35 1.89 8.20
CA HIS A 116 -1.13 1.89 7.40
C HIS A 116 0.14 1.89 8.23
N ASN A 117 0.11 2.34 9.49
CA ASN A 117 1.28 2.38 10.37
C ASN A 117 2.47 3.08 9.66
N PHE A 118 3.67 2.52 9.70
CA PHE A 118 4.83 3.04 8.98
C PHE A 118 5.18 2.26 7.71
N GLY A 119 4.42 1.24 7.29
CA GLY A 119 4.79 0.39 6.14
C GLY A 119 5.02 1.19 4.85
N PRO A 120 4.07 2.04 4.41
CA PRO A 120 4.27 2.90 3.25
C PRO A 120 5.47 3.84 3.34
N SER A 121 5.76 4.39 4.52
CA SER A 121 6.88 5.32 4.72
C SER A 121 8.23 4.61 4.74
N LEU A 122 8.29 3.38 5.25
CA LEU A 122 9.49 2.52 5.16
C LEU A 122 9.80 2.15 3.71
N LEU A 123 8.78 1.81 2.90
CA LEU A 123 8.94 1.61 1.46
C LEU A 123 9.47 2.87 0.79
N LEU A 124 8.83 4.03 1.03
CA LEU A 124 9.28 5.30 0.48
C LEU A 124 10.73 5.59 0.88
N ARG A 125 11.10 5.35 2.14
CA ARG A 125 12.47 5.56 2.64
C ARG A 125 13.49 4.66 1.92
N HIS A 126 13.16 3.39 1.67
CA HIS A 126 14.02 2.48 0.92
C HIS A 126 14.21 2.98 -0.52
N PHE A 127 13.12 3.23 -1.24
CA PHE A 127 13.19 3.65 -2.63
C PHE A 127 13.79 5.06 -2.81
N LYS A 128 13.57 5.98 -1.86
CA LYS A 128 14.26 7.29 -1.83
C LYS A 128 15.77 7.13 -1.79
N ARG A 129 16.29 6.15 -1.03
CA ARG A 129 17.74 5.89 -0.97
C ARG A 129 18.26 5.39 -2.31
N LEU A 130 17.57 4.44 -2.93
CA LEU A 130 17.91 3.94 -4.27
C LEU A 130 17.82 5.03 -5.34
N TRP A 131 16.84 5.94 -5.22
CA TRP A 131 16.70 7.09 -6.12
C TRP A 131 17.83 8.10 -5.98
N LYS A 132 18.32 8.34 -4.76
CA LYS A 132 19.42 9.30 -4.50
C LYS A 132 20.81 8.73 -4.75
N VAL A 133 20.99 7.43 -4.50
CA VAL A 133 22.28 6.75 -4.61
C VAL A 133 22.04 5.45 -5.35
N LYS A 134 22.60 5.36 -6.56
CA LYS A 134 22.56 4.13 -7.36
C LYS A 134 23.17 2.99 -6.54
N ASP A 135 22.50 1.85 -6.54
CA ASP A 135 22.93 0.64 -5.82
C ASP A 135 23.06 0.81 -4.29
N ALA A 136 22.30 1.75 -3.70
CA ALA A 136 22.27 1.93 -2.25
C ALA A 136 21.95 0.61 -1.52
N LYS A 137 22.82 0.24 -0.57
CA LYS A 137 22.64 -0.97 0.23
C LYS A 137 21.50 -0.80 1.24
N VAL A 138 20.85 -1.92 1.57
CA VAL A 138 19.94 -1.98 2.72
C VAL A 138 20.77 -1.72 3.98
N ALA A 139 20.36 -0.73 4.78
CA ALA A 139 21.13 -0.32 5.94
C ALA A 139 20.80 -1.08 7.22
N ARG A 140 19.61 -1.69 7.29
CA ARG A 140 19.14 -2.42 8.47
C ARG A 140 18.14 -3.48 8.06
N ASP A 141 18.11 -4.58 8.82
CA ASP A 141 17.09 -5.61 8.64
C ASP A 141 15.73 -5.07 9.08
N GLU A 142 14.74 -5.08 8.19
CA GLU A 142 13.35 -4.70 8.49
C GLU A 142 12.38 -5.71 7.87
N ALA A 143 11.24 -5.91 8.52
CA ALA A 143 10.13 -6.66 7.98
C ALA A 143 8.85 -5.84 8.10
N ILE A 144 8.03 -5.86 7.06
CA ILE A 144 6.76 -5.16 6.94
C ILE A 144 5.73 -6.16 6.43
N VAL A 145 4.57 -6.22 7.07
CA VAL A 145 3.43 -6.97 6.54
C VAL A 145 2.41 -6.01 5.95
N PHE A 146 1.80 -6.41 4.83
CA PHE A 146 0.64 -5.77 4.24
C PHE A 146 -0.47 -6.80 4.06
N PHE A 147 -1.70 -6.47 4.44
CA PHE A 147 -2.85 -7.37 4.33
C PHE A 147 -4.17 -6.59 4.37
N LYS A 148 -5.28 -7.23 4.01
CA LYS A 148 -6.62 -6.70 4.27
C LYS A 148 -7.14 -7.33 5.56
N LYS A 149 -7.74 -6.54 6.44
CA LYS A 149 -8.35 -7.04 7.68
C LYS A 149 -9.51 -8.00 7.42
N TYR A 150 -10.21 -7.80 6.32
CA TYR A 150 -11.31 -8.62 5.86
C TYR A 150 -11.00 -9.15 4.46
N ARG A 151 -11.32 -10.42 4.21
CA ARG A 151 -11.30 -10.98 2.84
C ARG A 151 -12.33 -10.28 1.96
N HIS A 152 -12.14 -10.34 0.65
CA HIS A 152 -13.06 -9.70 -0.30
C HIS A 152 -14.49 -10.27 -0.25
N ASP A 153 -14.65 -11.52 0.16
CA ASP A 153 -15.90 -12.28 0.24
C ASP A 153 -16.58 -12.16 1.62
N ALA A 154 -15.96 -11.48 2.58
CA ALA A 154 -16.55 -11.24 3.90
C ALA A 154 -17.82 -10.37 3.77
N ARG A 155 -18.86 -10.71 4.54
CA ARG A 155 -20.16 -10.03 4.50
C ARG A 155 -20.31 -9.06 5.68
N PRO A 156 -20.28 -7.73 5.45
CA PRO A 156 -20.43 -6.79 6.55
C PRO A 156 -21.84 -6.75 7.10
N LYS A 157 -21.98 -6.48 8.41
CA LYS A 157 -23.28 -6.22 9.05
C LYS A 157 -24.00 -5.02 8.43
N HIS A 158 -23.25 -3.96 8.12
CA HIS A 158 -23.75 -2.74 7.48
C HIS A 158 -23.00 -2.51 6.15
N PRO A 159 -23.40 -3.21 5.07
CA PRO A 159 -22.68 -3.16 3.81
C PRO A 159 -22.96 -1.84 3.09
N VAL A 160 -21.90 -1.19 2.64
CA VAL A 160 -21.92 -0.12 1.63
C VAL A 160 -21.31 -0.67 0.34
N SER A 161 -21.90 -0.34 -0.81
CA SER A 161 -21.42 -0.84 -2.10
C SER A 161 -20.02 -0.29 -2.42
N ILE A 162 -19.22 -1.06 -3.17
CA ILE A 162 -17.91 -0.57 -3.65
C ILE A 162 -17.99 -0.40 -5.16
N ARG A 163 -17.53 0.76 -5.64
CA ARG A 163 -17.24 0.97 -7.05
C ARG A 163 -15.74 0.94 -7.27
N ILE A 164 -15.29 -0.06 -8.01
CA ILE A 164 -13.88 -0.22 -8.35
C ILE A 164 -13.54 0.74 -9.49
N LYS A 165 -12.69 1.72 -9.21
CA LYS A 165 -12.25 2.76 -10.15
C LYS A 165 -10.98 2.38 -10.91
N SER A 166 -10.33 1.27 -10.57
CA SER A 166 -9.18 0.76 -11.29
C SER A 166 -9.54 -0.16 -12.47
N LEU A 167 -8.69 -0.32 -13.49
CA LEU A 167 -8.82 -1.31 -14.57
C LEU A 167 -8.79 -2.73 -14.01
N GLU A 168 -7.87 -3.00 -13.09
CA GLU A 168 -7.89 -4.23 -12.29
C GLU A 168 -9.14 -4.26 -11.41
N LYS A 169 -9.88 -5.36 -11.48
CA LYS A 169 -11.15 -5.60 -10.75
C LYS A 169 -11.06 -6.76 -9.77
N ASN A 170 -10.01 -7.57 -9.82
CA ASN A 170 -9.88 -8.79 -9.02
C ASN A 170 -9.54 -8.47 -7.56
N LEU A 171 -10.57 -8.38 -6.73
CA LEU A 171 -10.44 -8.20 -5.28
C LEU A 171 -9.85 -9.44 -4.57
N ALA A 172 -10.14 -10.65 -5.05
CA ALA A 172 -9.61 -11.90 -4.48
C ALA A 172 -8.08 -11.96 -4.57
N GLY A 173 -7.51 -11.22 -5.51
CA GLY A 173 -6.08 -10.98 -5.65
C GLY A 173 -5.39 -10.35 -4.43
N GLU A 174 -6.17 -9.78 -3.50
CA GLU A 174 -5.70 -9.12 -2.27
C GLU A 174 -5.97 -9.94 -1.01
N ASP A 175 -6.55 -11.14 -1.13
CA ASP A 175 -6.80 -12.05 -0.01
C ASP A 175 -5.52 -12.81 0.37
N ARG A 176 -4.47 -12.04 0.66
CA ARG A 176 -3.13 -12.51 0.96
C ARG A 176 -2.54 -11.69 2.09
N ILE A 177 -1.54 -12.27 2.73
CA ILE A 177 -0.65 -11.56 3.64
C ILE A 177 0.68 -11.45 2.91
N GLU A 178 1.10 -10.23 2.62
CA GLU A 178 2.36 -9.93 1.95
C GLU A 178 3.40 -9.57 3.02
N LEU A 179 4.51 -10.32 3.06
CA LEU A 179 5.69 -9.98 3.84
C LEU A 179 6.71 -9.32 2.91
N VAL A 180 7.00 -8.05 3.16
CA VAL A 180 8.12 -7.33 2.56
C VAL A 180 9.27 -7.32 3.55
N THR A 181 10.43 -7.84 3.14
CA THR A 181 11.66 -7.77 3.93
C THR A 181 12.66 -6.84 3.27
N LEU A 182 13.42 -6.13 4.09
CA LEU A 182 14.63 -5.39 3.71
C LEU A 182 15.77 -6.05 4.47
N LEU A 183 16.56 -6.91 3.83
CA LEU A 183 17.60 -7.68 4.51
C LEU A 183 19.01 -7.23 4.12
N THR A 184 19.90 -7.16 5.11
CA THR A 184 21.33 -6.87 4.91
C THR A 184 22.11 -8.09 4.43
N ARG A 185 21.72 -9.29 4.90
CA ARG A 185 22.21 -10.61 4.49
C ARG A 185 21.03 -11.58 4.33
N PRO A 186 21.19 -12.72 3.62
CA PRO A 186 20.13 -13.73 3.58
C PRO A 186 19.66 -14.15 4.98
N ALA A 187 18.37 -14.46 5.14
CA ALA A 187 17.78 -14.92 6.39
C ALA A 187 16.58 -15.83 6.13
N THR A 188 16.28 -16.75 7.04
CA THR A 188 15.09 -17.60 6.96
C THR A 188 13.89 -16.83 7.49
N CYS A 189 12.84 -16.70 6.68
CA CYS A 189 11.63 -15.98 7.07
C CYS A 189 10.47 -16.94 7.38
N PHE A 190 9.64 -16.54 8.33
CA PHE A 190 8.41 -17.23 8.70
C PHE A 190 7.25 -16.25 8.72
N LEU A 191 6.10 -16.67 8.19
CA LEU A 191 4.86 -15.91 8.19
C LEU A 191 3.73 -16.82 8.66
N ASN A 192 3.09 -16.44 9.78
CA ASN A 192 2.09 -17.25 10.47
C ASN A 192 2.57 -18.68 10.79
N GLY A 193 3.82 -18.83 11.20
CA GLY A 193 4.44 -20.12 11.51
C GLY A 193 4.87 -20.93 10.28
N ARG A 194 4.44 -20.55 9.07
CA ARG A 194 4.89 -21.18 7.82
C ARG A 194 6.28 -20.66 7.45
N SER A 195 7.22 -21.58 7.21
CA SER A 195 8.53 -21.24 6.64
C SER A 195 8.39 -20.77 5.20
N LEU A 196 9.06 -19.67 4.88
CA LEU A 196 9.21 -19.13 3.53
C LEU A 196 10.57 -19.49 2.90
N GLY A 197 11.38 -20.28 3.62
CA GLY A 197 12.74 -20.64 3.22
C GLY A 197 13.75 -19.52 3.42
N LEU A 198 14.93 -19.70 2.84
CA LEU A 198 15.99 -18.70 2.83
C LEU A 198 15.60 -17.55 1.89
N VAL A 199 15.48 -16.36 2.45
CA VAL A 199 15.18 -15.12 1.73
C VAL A 199 16.47 -14.35 1.52
N GLU A 200 16.75 -14.00 0.26
CA GLU A 200 17.95 -13.26 -0.14
C GLU A 200 18.00 -11.84 0.45
N ARG A 201 19.22 -11.27 0.48
CA ARG A 201 19.43 -9.86 0.85
C ARG A 201 18.71 -8.89 -0.10
N GLY A 202 18.49 -7.67 0.38
CA GLY A 202 17.79 -6.61 -0.35
C GLY A 202 16.30 -6.55 -0.02
N LEU A 203 15.53 -5.86 -0.86
CA LEU A 203 14.07 -5.91 -0.80
C LEU A 203 13.58 -7.23 -1.39
N ARG A 204 12.81 -8.00 -0.61
CA ARG A 204 12.12 -9.21 -1.08
C ARG A 204 10.67 -9.20 -0.63
N VAL A 205 9.83 -9.86 -1.41
CA VAL A 205 8.38 -9.91 -1.19
C VAL A 205 7.93 -11.35 -1.29
N HIS A 206 7.30 -11.83 -0.22
CA HIS A 206 6.69 -13.14 -0.15
C HIS A 206 5.23 -12.97 0.22
N SER A 207 4.39 -13.95 -0.14
CA SER A 207 2.98 -13.89 0.25
C SER A 207 2.43 -15.27 0.54
N VAL A 208 1.53 -15.34 1.53
CA VAL A 208 0.72 -16.51 1.83
C VAL A 208 -0.77 -16.15 1.70
N PRO A 209 -1.68 -17.12 1.48
CA PRO A 209 -3.12 -16.85 1.54
C PRO A 209 -3.53 -16.21 2.88
N SER A 210 -4.49 -15.30 2.84
CA SER A 210 -5.07 -14.68 4.04
C SER A 210 -6.02 -15.64 4.75
N SER A 211 -5.91 -15.71 6.07
CA SER A 211 -6.79 -16.48 6.96
C SER A 211 -7.09 -15.67 8.23
N PRO A 212 -8.26 -15.86 8.87
CA PRO A 212 -8.55 -15.26 10.17
C PRO A 212 -7.46 -15.55 11.21
N GLY A 213 -7.19 -14.58 12.08
CA GLY A 213 -6.18 -14.65 13.12
C GLY A 213 -5.15 -13.53 13.06
N GLN A 214 -4.24 -13.54 14.03
CA GLN A 214 -3.13 -12.58 14.10
C GLN A 214 -2.06 -12.89 13.05
N VAL A 215 -1.50 -11.84 12.46
CA VAL A 215 -0.35 -11.97 11.56
C VAL A 215 0.93 -11.98 12.39
N ARG A 216 1.72 -13.03 12.25
CA ARG A 216 2.96 -13.25 13.01
C ARG A 216 4.14 -13.37 12.05
N VAL A 217 5.19 -12.60 12.31
CA VAL A 217 6.42 -12.60 11.50
C VAL A 217 7.59 -13.00 12.37
N ARG A 218 8.44 -13.84 11.79
CA ARG A 218 9.73 -14.22 12.38
C ARG A 218 10.80 -14.19 11.29
N VAL A 219 11.95 -13.59 11.57
CA VAL A 219 13.12 -13.63 10.70
C VAL A 219 14.29 -14.16 11.52
N VAL A 220 14.90 -15.24 11.04
CA VAL A 220 15.97 -15.96 11.73
C VAL A 220 17.21 -15.97 10.86
N ARG A 221 18.37 -15.70 11.44
CA ARG A 221 19.66 -15.78 10.76
C ARG A 221 20.67 -16.41 11.71
N ASP A 222 21.47 -17.35 11.22
CA ASP A 222 22.53 -17.99 12.00
C ASP A 222 22.02 -18.63 13.32
N GLY A 223 20.75 -19.08 13.33
CA GLY A 223 20.08 -19.67 14.51
C GLY A 223 19.39 -18.66 15.44
N GLU A 224 19.65 -17.37 15.26
CA GLU A 224 19.13 -16.29 16.12
C GLU A 224 17.91 -15.60 15.51
N GLU A 225 16.95 -15.23 16.35
CA GLU A 225 15.77 -14.47 15.97
C GLU A 225 16.10 -12.98 15.86
N LEU A 226 16.21 -12.48 14.63
CA LEU A 226 16.52 -11.08 14.34
C LEU A 226 15.31 -10.16 14.45
N ILE A 227 14.15 -10.66 13.99
CA ILE A 227 12.89 -9.90 13.96
C ILE A 227 11.78 -10.84 14.40
N SER A 228 10.93 -10.34 15.30
CA SER A 228 9.75 -11.03 15.78
C SER A 228 8.67 -10.03 16.10
N PHE A 229 7.50 -10.19 15.51
CA PHE A 229 6.34 -9.40 15.91
C PHE A 229 5.03 -10.09 15.60
N THR A 230 4.00 -9.69 16.34
CA THR A 230 2.61 -9.99 16.06
C THR A 230 1.89 -8.68 15.76
N THR A 231 1.07 -8.65 14.73
CA THR A 231 0.27 -7.46 14.42
C THR A 231 -0.70 -7.15 15.56
N PRO A 232 -0.99 -5.87 15.85
CA PRO A 232 -2.00 -5.53 16.86
C PRO A 232 -3.42 -5.87 16.39
N GLN A 233 -3.67 -5.83 15.07
CA GLN A 233 -4.99 -6.11 14.49
C GLN A 233 -5.00 -7.49 13.81
N ALA A 234 -5.95 -8.33 14.19
CA ALA A 234 -6.20 -9.61 13.56
C ALA A 234 -7.00 -9.46 12.25
N ILE A 235 -6.78 -10.42 11.34
CA ILE A 235 -7.67 -10.68 10.20
C ILE A 235 -8.93 -11.38 10.74
N THR A 236 -10.10 -10.97 10.25
CA THR A 236 -11.40 -11.49 10.72
C THR A 236 -12.39 -11.54 9.55
N ASP A 237 -13.41 -12.37 9.70
CA ASP A 237 -14.53 -12.61 8.80
C ASP A 237 -15.82 -11.86 9.21
N ALA A 238 -15.79 -11.10 10.31
CA ALA A 238 -16.94 -10.37 10.85
C ALA A 238 -16.81 -8.84 10.73
N PRO A 239 -16.85 -8.25 9.52
CA PRO A 239 -16.84 -6.80 9.36
C PRO A 239 -18.12 -6.16 9.88
N LEU A 240 -17.98 -5.07 10.64
CA LEU A 240 -19.12 -4.21 10.98
C LEU A 240 -19.62 -3.45 9.73
N ARG A 241 -18.68 -2.96 8.92
CA ARG A 241 -18.93 -2.18 7.70
C ARG A 241 -18.00 -2.65 6.59
N THR A 242 -18.34 -2.32 5.35
CA THR A 242 -17.42 -2.50 4.24
C THR A 242 -16.12 -1.74 4.51
N ASP A 243 -14.99 -2.44 4.46
CA ASP A 243 -13.66 -1.88 4.62
C ASP A 243 -12.67 -2.61 3.70
N ARG A 244 -11.95 -1.83 2.91
CA ARG A 244 -10.95 -2.33 1.96
C ARG A 244 -9.61 -1.63 2.12
N LEU A 245 -9.35 -0.94 3.23
CA LEU A 245 -8.00 -0.41 3.48
C LEU A 245 -6.98 -1.55 3.64
N THR A 246 -5.77 -1.28 3.17
CA THR A 246 -4.58 -2.09 3.41
C THR A 246 -4.04 -1.78 4.79
N TYR A 247 -3.99 -2.81 5.63
CA TYR A 247 -3.34 -2.76 6.91
C TYR A 247 -1.86 -3.05 6.73
N SER A 248 -1.01 -2.34 7.47
CA SER A 248 0.40 -2.64 7.54
C SER A 248 0.95 -2.53 8.97
N TYR A 249 2.01 -3.29 9.23
CA TYR A 249 2.75 -3.22 10.48
C TYR A 249 4.19 -3.64 10.23
N SER A 250 5.13 -3.16 11.04
CA SER A 250 6.55 -3.41 10.79
C SER A 250 7.36 -3.61 12.06
N SER A 251 8.50 -4.27 11.92
CA SER A 251 9.52 -4.39 12.97
C SER A 251 10.15 -3.06 13.39
N ALA A 252 9.87 -1.99 12.65
CA ALA A 252 10.35 -0.65 12.92
C ALA A 252 9.39 0.18 13.77
N PHE A 253 8.20 -0.35 14.10
CA PHE A 253 7.11 0.42 14.72
C PHE A 253 7.56 1.20 15.95
N GLU A 254 8.07 0.54 17.00
CA GLU A 254 8.47 1.19 18.26
C GLU A 254 9.48 2.32 18.03
N ARG A 255 10.47 2.06 17.17
CA ARG A 255 11.51 3.03 16.85
C ARG A 255 11.00 4.25 16.09
N GLU A 256 10.11 4.06 15.11
CA GLU A 256 9.57 5.20 14.36
C GLU A 256 8.48 5.93 15.13
N HIS A 257 7.73 5.22 15.99
CA HIS A 257 6.73 5.79 16.87
C HIS A 257 7.37 6.67 17.95
N GLY A 258 8.45 6.22 18.60
CA GLY A 258 9.17 6.99 19.62
C GLY A 258 9.60 8.37 19.11
N LYS A 259 10.16 8.44 17.89
CA LYS A 259 10.60 9.69 17.25
C LYS A 259 9.50 10.71 16.98
N LEU A 260 8.21 10.34 17.06
CA LEU A 260 7.12 11.31 16.92
C LEU A 260 6.92 12.14 18.19
N PHE A 261 7.48 11.69 19.32
CA PHE A 261 7.29 12.29 20.63
C PHE A 261 8.61 12.70 21.30
N ASP A 262 9.75 12.41 20.67
CA ASP A 262 11.08 12.92 21.01
C ASP A 262 11.35 14.27 20.33
#